data_AF-A0A924P9G9-F1
#
_entry.id   AF-A0A924P9G9-F1
#
_cell.length_a   1.000
_cell.length_b   1.000
_cell.length_c   1.000
_cell.angle_alpha   90.00
_cell.angle_beta   90.00
_cell.angle_gamma   90.00
#
_symmetry.space_group_name_H-M   'P 1'
#
loop_
_entity.id
_entity.type
_entity.pdbx_description
1 polymer ?
#
loop_
_entity_poly.entity_id
_entity_poly.type
_entity_poly.pdbx_seq_one_letter_code
_entity_poly.pdbx_strand_id
1 'polypeptide(L)'
;MKFSFLILALAALTSLPQLSHGAARGGHANHENRPQLEDPSFIQGVPAELEDLDPEMTSVELRARLDSLRQHQNEAELSERQFDAPLEEVLAAGKRNLEWISFINQARKSTGQQSELVLNSPATQAAFPIESPSVSNAKLVMARFHSLMNAVPAEMGSVLTGAGAYPKEPPLALSDEQFLELARRLDKIYSSASRWLLEEPFLWRYQALAWKDVRGFYFLSRTLELESKLTHYRDLDSEARADLKTRLVGQCLNAREGRVPCQKHFSDSLAKEGNALAFYQLYHLKAQAVFDSFFIIKNPRKDTNWDGTSAPEIFTLPFLKGETSAVQTFLLNIEDEWRWVNWHLRLNFADLPPLGAESIPHLTFQPGATAHVNGLGGNQITMDSNRPLTDYAARWTIRHEFGHVVGFPDCYQEFYDEDQQAMINYQLDTTNLMCSRQGKFQERHYVELKRVYGGL
;
A
#
# COMPACT_ATOMS: atom_id res chain seq x y z
N MET A 1 51.84 16.66 31.51
CA MET A 1 50.67 16.44 30.64
C MET A 1 49.47 16.27 31.58
N LYS A 2 48.68 17.25 32.05
CA LYS A 2 47.97 18.40 31.43
C LYS A 2 47.21 17.95 30.17
N PHE A 3 45.87 17.92 30.11
CA PHE A 3 44.92 18.99 30.44
C PHE A 3 43.55 18.49 30.94
N SER A 4 43.01 19.20 31.94
CA SER A 4 41.58 19.31 32.26
C SER A 4 40.88 20.18 31.21
N PHE A 5 39.67 19.82 30.79
CA PHE A 5 38.82 20.71 30.00
C PHE A 5 37.73 21.35 30.86
N LEU A 6 37.70 22.67 30.71
CA LEU A 6 36.90 23.68 31.36
C LEU A 6 35.58 23.82 30.58
N ILE A 7 34.44 23.71 31.25
CA ILE A 7 33.14 24.12 30.69
C ILE A 7 32.97 25.60 31.03
N LEU A 8 32.98 26.47 30.02
CA LEU A 8 32.62 27.88 30.16
C LEU A 8 31.37 28.14 29.32
N ALA A 9 30.31 28.56 30.02
CA ALA A 9 29.10 29.10 29.44
C ALA A 9 29.38 30.48 28.84
N LEU A 10 28.87 30.73 27.62
CA LEU A 10 28.68 32.08 27.10
C LEU A 10 27.21 32.24 26.72
N ALA A 11 26.54 33.11 27.47
CA ALA A 11 25.25 33.67 27.12
C ALA A 11 25.45 34.74 26.04
N ALA A 12 24.67 34.67 24.97
CA ALA A 12 24.50 35.78 24.03
C ALA A 12 23.00 35.99 23.82
N LEU A 13 22.51 37.07 24.44
CA LEU A 13 21.25 37.74 24.14
C LEU A 13 21.33 38.33 22.73
N THR A 14 20.45 37.92 21.83
CA THR A 14 20.02 38.76 20.71
C THR A 14 18.50 38.69 20.58
N SER A 15 17.94 39.88 20.48
CA SER A 15 16.52 40.23 20.40
C SER A 15 15.82 39.60 19.20
N LEU A 16 14.71 38.89 19.44
CA LEU A 16 13.73 38.51 18.43
C LEU A 16 12.88 39.73 18.05
N PRO A 17 12.67 40.03 16.75
CA PRO A 17 11.66 40.99 16.33
C PRO A 17 10.26 40.38 16.47
N GLN A 18 9.35 41.14 17.09
CA GLN A 18 7.92 40.86 17.12
C GLN A 18 7.38 40.80 15.68
N LEU A 19 7.04 39.62 15.20
CA LEU A 19 6.24 39.43 14.00
C LEU A 19 4.78 39.75 14.32
N SER A 20 4.33 40.87 13.79
CA SER A 20 2.92 41.27 13.71
C SER A 20 2.09 40.15 13.06
N HIS A 21 1.00 39.78 13.72
CA HIS A 21 -0.01 38.88 13.19
C HIS A 21 -0.68 39.50 11.96
N GLY A 22 -0.18 39.13 10.78
CA GLY A 22 -0.91 39.30 9.53
C GLY A 22 -1.86 38.12 9.39
N ALA A 23 -3.16 38.39 9.52
CA ALA A 23 -4.22 37.42 9.28
C ALA A 23 -4.18 36.94 7.82
N ALA A 24 -3.61 35.76 7.59
CA ALA A 24 -3.84 35.01 6.38
C ALA A 24 -5.26 34.47 6.43
N ARG A 25 -6.12 34.96 5.53
CA ARG A 25 -7.44 34.38 5.25
C ARG A 25 -7.22 32.98 4.66
N GLY A 26 -7.14 31.98 5.51
CA GLY A 26 -7.37 30.59 5.12
C GLY A 26 -8.83 30.45 4.73
N GLY A 27 -9.10 30.00 3.51
CA GLY A 27 -10.44 29.58 3.11
C GLY A 27 -10.84 28.38 3.95
N HIS A 28 -11.58 28.62 5.03
CA HIS A 28 -12.32 27.58 5.72
C HIS A 28 -13.40 27.09 4.76
N ALA A 29 -13.18 25.93 4.16
CA ALA A 29 -14.28 25.14 3.64
C ALA A 29 -15.23 24.84 4.82
N ASN A 30 -16.47 25.29 4.71
CA ASN A 30 -17.52 25.04 5.69
C ASN A 30 -17.75 23.52 5.82
N HIS A 31 -17.20 22.92 6.87
CA HIS A 31 -17.38 21.50 7.21
C HIS A 31 -18.69 21.19 7.98
N GLU A 32 -19.63 22.14 8.08
CA GLU A 32 -20.82 22.01 8.93
C GLU A 32 -21.96 21.12 8.40
N ASN A 33 -21.82 20.50 7.21
CA ASN A 33 -22.76 19.49 6.71
C ASN A 33 -22.06 18.15 6.48
N ARG A 34 -21.61 17.49 7.56
CA ARG A 34 -21.19 16.08 7.50
C ARG A 34 -22.44 15.20 7.67
N PRO A 35 -22.92 14.49 6.64
CA PRO A 35 -23.97 13.48 6.84
C PRO A 35 -23.48 12.47 7.87
N GLN A 36 -24.37 12.07 8.80
CA GLN A 36 -24.05 11.05 9.80
C GLN A 36 -23.63 9.77 9.06
N LEU A 37 -22.41 9.31 9.32
CA LEU A 37 -21.73 8.14 8.73
C LEU A 37 -22.40 6.78 9.04
N GLU A 38 -23.66 6.77 9.49
CA GLU A 38 -24.35 5.56 9.95
C GLU A 38 -25.13 4.83 8.86
N ASP A 39 -25.32 5.41 7.67
CA ASP A 39 -25.98 4.74 6.55
C ASP A 39 -24.97 4.08 5.60
N PRO A 40 -24.89 2.74 5.54
CA PRO A 40 -24.00 2.02 4.63
C PRO A 40 -24.28 2.30 3.15
N SER A 41 -25.46 2.82 2.79
CA SER A 41 -25.81 3.18 1.42
C SER A 41 -25.08 4.43 0.92
N PHE A 42 -24.55 5.28 1.82
CA PHE A 42 -23.75 6.46 1.48
C PHE A 42 -22.33 6.12 0.98
N ILE A 43 -21.94 4.84 1.04
CA ILE A 43 -20.65 4.34 0.50
C ILE A 43 -20.73 4.10 -1.02
N GLN A 44 -21.92 4.15 -1.62
CA GLN A 44 -22.10 4.05 -3.07
C GLN A 44 -21.62 5.35 -3.75
N GLY A 45 -20.42 5.35 -4.32
CA GLY A 45 -19.91 6.51 -5.05
C GLY A 45 -18.42 6.51 -5.36
N VAL A 46 -17.64 5.58 -4.82
CA VAL A 46 -16.26 5.39 -5.27
C VAL A 46 -16.28 4.38 -6.40
N PRO A 47 -15.68 4.70 -7.56
CA PRO A 47 -15.47 3.73 -8.63
C PRO A 47 -14.78 2.48 -8.05
N ALA A 48 -15.26 1.28 -8.42
CA ALA A 48 -14.69 0.02 -7.96
C ALA A 48 -13.17 -0.05 -8.21
N GLU A 49 -12.71 0.64 -9.25
CA GLU A 49 -11.32 0.80 -9.66
C GLU A 49 -10.43 1.54 -8.65
N LEU A 50 -11.02 2.26 -7.69
CA LEU A 50 -10.32 3.02 -6.65
C LEU A 50 -10.50 2.40 -5.25
N GLU A 51 -11.27 1.31 -5.12
CA GLU A 51 -11.50 0.68 -3.83
C GLU A 51 -10.28 -0.08 -3.29
N ASP A 52 -9.31 -0.39 -4.16
CA ASP A 52 -8.06 -1.10 -3.83
C ASP A 52 -6.92 -0.64 -4.74
N LEU A 53 -6.32 0.50 -4.42
CA LEU A 53 -5.05 0.87 -5.04
C LEU A 53 -3.96 0.05 -4.33
N ASP A 54 -3.31 -0.90 -5.00
CA ASP A 54 -2.16 -1.62 -4.40
C ASP A 54 -1.13 -0.59 -3.86
N PRO A 55 -0.72 -0.64 -2.58
CA PRO A 55 0.27 0.28 -1.97
C PRO A 55 1.57 0.40 -2.75
N GLU A 56 1.90 -0.62 -3.54
CA GLU A 56 3.13 -0.75 -4.29
C GLU A 56 2.89 -0.64 -5.80
N MET A 57 1.74 -0.13 -6.24
CA MET A 57 1.49 0.23 -7.64
C MET A 57 2.67 1.02 -8.21
N THR A 58 3.13 0.59 -9.38
CA THR A 58 4.17 1.28 -10.13
C THR A 58 3.66 2.62 -10.64
N SER A 59 4.58 3.54 -10.93
CA SER A 59 4.28 4.82 -11.56
C SER A 59 3.53 4.67 -12.89
N VAL A 60 3.83 3.62 -13.66
CA VAL A 60 3.14 3.31 -14.92
C VAL A 60 1.67 2.94 -14.67
N GLU A 61 1.40 2.09 -13.68
CA GLU A 61 0.04 1.68 -13.31
C GLU A 61 -0.78 2.88 -12.80
N LEU A 62 -0.20 3.71 -11.92
CA LEU A 62 -0.85 4.91 -11.40
C LEU A 62 -1.13 5.94 -12.51
N ARG A 63 -0.21 6.09 -13.48
CA ARG A 63 -0.42 6.97 -14.63
C ARG A 63 -1.60 6.52 -15.48
N ALA A 64 -1.68 5.23 -15.81
CA ALA A 64 -2.79 4.69 -16.60
C ALA A 64 -4.14 4.94 -15.91
N ARG A 65 -4.18 4.84 -14.57
CA ARG A 65 -5.38 5.16 -13.78
C ARG A 65 -5.74 6.64 -13.81
N LEU A 66 -4.78 7.53 -13.61
CA LEU A 66 -5.02 8.97 -13.72
C LEU A 66 -5.51 9.35 -15.11
N ASP A 67 -4.90 8.80 -16.17
CA ASP A 67 -5.29 9.07 -17.55
C ASP A 67 -6.71 8.53 -17.84
N SER A 68 -7.06 7.35 -17.32
CA SER A 68 -8.42 6.79 -17.43
C SER A 68 -9.48 7.64 -16.72
N LEU A 69 -9.21 8.07 -15.48
CA LEU A 69 -10.12 8.98 -14.75
C LEU A 69 -10.29 10.31 -15.47
N ARG A 70 -9.20 10.86 -16.02
CA ARG A 70 -9.23 12.09 -16.82
C ARG A 70 -10.10 11.95 -18.07
N GLN A 71 -10.16 10.75 -18.67
CA GLN A 71 -11.01 10.46 -19.83
C GLN A 71 -12.48 10.20 -19.46
N HIS A 72 -12.76 9.65 -18.28
CA HIS A 72 -14.10 9.21 -17.89
C HIS A 72 -14.91 10.30 -17.17
N GLN A 73 -14.25 11.23 -16.47
CA GLN A 73 -14.94 12.39 -15.91
C GLN A 73 -15.18 13.41 -17.02
N ASN A 74 -16.42 13.91 -17.12
CA ASN A 74 -16.73 15.02 -18.02
C ASN A 74 -15.73 16.15 -17.72
N GLU A 75 -15.04 16.67 -18.75
CA GLU A 75 -14.01 17.71 -18.62
C GLU A 75 -14.45 18.90 -17.73
N ALA A 76 -15.76 19.17 -17.67
CA ALA A 76 -16.37 20.17 -16.78
C ALA A 76 -16.18 19.87 -15.28
N GLU A 77 -16.39 18.65 -14.80
CA GLU A 77 -16.27 18.29 -13.38
C GLU A 77 -14.81 18.26 -12.91
N LEU A 78 -13.89 17.89 -13.80
CA LEU A 78 -12.45 17.99 -13.58
C LEU A 78 -11.96 19.43 -13.57
N SER A 79 -12.53 20.32 -14.39
CA SER A 79 -12.12 21.73 -14.43
C SER A 79 -12.50 22.50 -13.17
N GLU A 80 -13.58 22.08 -12.48
CA GLU A 80 -13.98 22.65 -11.19
C GLU A 80 -13.17 22.08 -10.02
N ARG A 81 -12.71 20.83 -10.13
CA ARG A 81 -11.70 20.28 -9.23
C ARG A 81 -10.34 20.84 -9.63
N GLN A 82 -9.97 21.98 -9.07
CA GLN A 82 -8.56 22.39 -9.05
C GLN A 82 -7.77 21.27 -8.36
N PHE A 83 -7.23 20.33 -9.15
CA PHE A 83 -6.12 19.51 -8.70
C PHE A 83 -5.09 20.47 -8.10
N ASP A 84 -4.47 20.07 -6.99
CA ASP A 84 -3.45 20.88 -6.35
C ASP A 84 -2.37 21.20 -7.39
N ALA A 85 -2.42 22.41 -7.95
CA ALA A 85 -1.56 22.84 -9.07
C ALA A 85 -0.06 22.57 -8.83
N PRO A 86 0.48 22.62 -7.60
CA PRO A 86 1.83 22.18 -7.28
C PRO A 86 2.14 20.72 -7.67
N LEU A 87 1.20 19.78 -7.54
CA LEU A 87 1.45 18.36 -7.83
C LEU A 87 1.57 18.07 -9.34
N GLU A 88 1.02 18.92 -10.21
CA GLU A 88 1.19 18.77 -11.67
C GLU A 88 2.66 18.90 -12.10
N GLU A 89 3.47 19.72 -11.40
CA GLU A 89 4.91 19.81 -11.64
C GLU A 89 5.59 18.46 -11.34
N VAL A 90 5.19 17.82 -10.25
CA VAL A 90 5.69 16.49 -9.85
C VAL A 90 5.30 15.44 -10.89
N LEU A 91 4.05 15.45 -11.34
CA LEU A 91 3.57 14.54 -12.38
C LEU A 91 4.32 14.73 -13.70
N ALA A 92 4.54 15.98 -14.12
CA ALA A 92 5.28 16.29 -15.33
C ALA A 92 6.73 15.81 -15.25
N ALA A 93 7.42 16.06 -14.14
CA ALA A 93 8.80 15.63 -13.94
C ALA A 93 8.93 14.10 -13.92
N GLY A 94 8.04 13.40 -13.20
CA GLY A 94 8.05 11.94 -13.16
C GLY A 94 7.73 11.30 -14.51
N LYS A 95 6.76 11.85 -15.27
CA LYS A 95 6.50 11.44 -16.66
C LYS A 95 7.73 11.60 -17.54
N ARG A 96 8.42 12.74 -17.47
CA ARG A 96 9.64 12.98 -18.26
C ARG A 96 10.78 12.04 -17.86
N ASN A 97 10.91 11.69 -16.58
CA ASN A 97 11.87 10.70 -16.11
C ASN A 97 11.66 9.32 -16.75
N LEU A 98 10.41 8.84 -16.77
CA LEU A 98 10.05 7.56 -17.40
C LEU A 98 10.31 7.57 -18.91
N GLU A 99 9.93 8.66 -19.59
CA GLU A 99 10.17 8.83 -21.02
C GLU A 99 11.66 8.88 -21.36
N TRP A 100 12.47 9.53 -20.53
CA TRP A 100 13.91 9.61 -20.71
C TRP A 100 14.58 8.23 -20.54
N ILE A 101 14.20 7.45 -19.53
CA ILE A 101 14.71 6.07 -19.36
C ILE A 101 14.36 5.22 -20.58
N SER A 102 13.13 5.30 -21.08
CA SER A 102 12.71 4.62 -22.31
C SER A 102 13.56 5.05 -23.51
N PHE A 103 13.85 6.35 -23.63
CA PHE A 103 14.68 6.90 -24.69
C PHE A 103 16.14 6.39 -24.63
N ILE A 104 16.75 6.33 -23.44
CA ILE A 104 18.08 5.73 -23.23
C ILE A 104 18.06 4.25 -23.62
N ASN A 105 17.06 3.49 -23.15
CA ASN A 105 16.97 2.06 -23.44
C ASN A 105 16.78 1.77 -24.94
N GLN A 106 16.02 2.60 -25.66
CA GLN A 106 15.90 2.50 -27.12
C GLN A 106 17.24 2.77 -27.81
N ALA A 107 18.01 3.76 -27.36
CA ALA A 107 19.34 4.04 -27.88
C ALA A 107 20.30 2.85 -27.64
N ARG A 108 20.33 2.30 -26.42
CA ARG A 108 21.15 1.12 -26.06
C ARG A 108 20.82 -0.11 -26.90
N LYS A 109 19.53 -0.37 -27.15
CA LYS A 109 19.08 -1.44 -28.06
C LYS A 109 19.64 -1.24 -29.47
N SER A 110 19.58 -0.01 -29.97
CA SER A 110 20.08 0.30 -31.32
C SER A 110 21.59 0.12 -31.47
N THR A 111 22.36 0.21 -30.37
CA THR A 111 23.81 0.03 -30.35
C THR A 111 24.25 -1.38 -29.93
N GLY A 112 23.29 -2.28 -29.65
CA GLY A 112 23.57 -3.67 -29.22
C GLY A 112 23.98 -3.80 -27.75
N GLN A 113 23.87 -2.73 -26.95
CA GLN A 113 24.11 -2.80 -25.52
C GLN A 113 22.94 -3.52 -24.83
N GLN A 114 23.26 -4.55 -24.05
CA GLN A 114 22.25 -5.43 -23.44
C GLN A 114 21.70 -4.92 -22.10
N SER A 115 22.38 -3.98 -21.43
CA SER A 115 21.95 -3.50 -20.11
C SER A 115 20.90 -2.39 -20.22
N GLU A 116 19.63 -2.78 -20.14
CA GLU A 116 18.53 -1.84 -19.95
C GLU A 116 18.58 -1.20 -18.56
N LEU A 117 18.28 0.09 -18.49
CA LEU A 117 18.00 0.81 -17.26
C LEU A 117 16.59 0.44 -16.81
N VAL A 118 16.50 -0.21 -15.65
CA VAL A 118 15.23 -0.63 -15.05
C VAL A 118 15.07 0.01 -13.67
N LEU A 119 13.92 0.65 -13.46
CA LEU A 119 13.57 1.25 -12.16
C LEU A 119 13.21 0.18 -11.12
N ASN A 120 12.63 -0.93 -11.59
CA ASN A 120 12.10 -1.99 -10.74
C ASN A 120 12.89 -3.29 -10.92
N SER A 121 13.15 -3.93 -9.79
CA SER A 121 13.78 -5.24 -9.65
C SER A 121 13.32 -5.84 -8.31
N PRO A 122 13.54 -7.13 -8.04
CA PRO A 122 13.26 -7.70 -6.72
C PRO A 122 13.95 -6.95 -5.58
N ALA A 123 15.16 -6.44 -5.82
CA ALA A 123 15.96 -5.74 -4.81
C ALA A 123 15.53 -4.28 -4.57
N THR A 124 14.69 -3.71 -5.44
CA THR A 124 14.28 -2.30 -5.38
C THR A 124 12.81 -2.12 -5.02
N GLN A 125 12.07 -3.21 -4.80
CA GLN A 125 10.71 -3.15 -4.27
C GLN A 125 10.73 -2.38 -2.94
N ALA A 126 9.80 -1.45 -2.78
CA ALA A 126 9.55 -0.86 -1.48
C ALA A 126 8.95 -1.92 -0.55
N ALA A 127 8.86 -1.61 0.73
CA ALA A 127 7.99 -2.28 1.67
C ALA A 127 7.64 -1.24 2.74
N PHE A 128 6.42 -1.30 3.23
CA PHE A 128 5.89 -0.36 4.21
C PHE A 128 5.44 -1.16 5.43
N PRO A 129 6.38 -1.65 6.26
CA PRO A 129 6.02 -2.45 7.42
C PRO A 129 5.11 -1.66 8.36
N ILE A 130 4.24 -2.34 9.09
CA ILE A 130 3.30 -1.75 10.06
C ILE A 130 3.97 -0.85 11.11
N GLU A 131 5.25 -1.08 11.40
CA GLU A 131 6.07 -0.25 12.30
C GLU A 131 6.57 1.05 11.69
N SER A 132 6.65 1.13 10.35
CA SER A 132 7.12 2.29 9.61
C SER A 132 6.19 2.53 8.42
N PRO A 133 4.92 2.92 8.67
CA PRO A 133 3.95 3.13 7.62
C PRO A 133 4.40 4.21 6.64
N SER A 134 3.98 4.08 5.39
CA SER A 134 4.02 5.18 4.43
C SER A 134 3.06 6.28 4.89
N VAL A 135 3.54 7.52 4.84
CA VAL A 135 2.76 8.72 5.11
C VAL A 135 2.86 9.64 3.91
N SER A 136 1.71 10.02 3.36
CA SER A 136 1.61 10.86 2.17
C SER A 136 0.51 11.91 2.30
N ASN A 137 0.83 13.12 1.88
CA ASN A 137 -0.11 14.19 1.52
C ASN A 137 0.59 15.14 0.55
N ALA A 138 -0.16 16.04 -0.08
CA ALA A 138 0.40 16.97 -1.06
C ALA A 138 1.61 17.75 -0.52
N LYS A 139 1.53 18.25 0.73
CA LYS A 139 2.63 18.98 1.38
C LYS A 139 3.91 18.15 1.50
N LEU A 140 3.81 16.91 1.97
CA LEU A 140 4.95 16.00 2.10
C LEU A 140 5.54 15.63 0.74
N VAL A 141 4.69 15.40 -0.26
CA VAL A 141 5.10 15.10 -1.64
C VAL A 141 5.89 16.27 -2.21
N MET A 142 5.38 17.50 -2.12
CA MET A 142 6.07 18.70 -2.60
C MET A 142 7.39 18.95 -1.88
N ALA A 143 7.44 18.77 -0.55
CA ALA A 143 8.68 18.91 0.21
C ALA A 143 9.76 17.91 -0.26
N ARG A 144 9.38 16.65 -0.49
CA ARG A 144 10.28 15.62 -1.03
C ARG A 144 10.73 15.95 -2.45
N PHE A 145 9.81 16.44 -3.29
CA PHE A 145 10.11 16.85 -4.66
C PHE A 145 11.14 17.99 -4.70
N HIS A 146 10.91 19.09 -3.98
CA HIS A 146 11.87 20.20 -3.94
C HIS A 146 13.22 19.77 -3.36
N SER A 147 13.21 18.93 -2.31
CA SER A 147 14.46 18.38 -1.76
C SER A 147 15.23 17.55 -2.79
N LEU A 148 14.54 16.78 -3.64
CA LEU A 148 15.18 16.03 -4.72
C LEU A 148 15.68 16.96 -5.82
N MET A 149 14.87 17.93 -6.25
CA MET A 149 15.25 18.87 -7.31
C MET A 149 16.46 19.73 -6.95
N ASN A 150 16.69 19.99 -5.66
CA ASN A 150 17.92 20.64 -5.17
C ASN A 150 19.15 19.72 -5.16
N ALA A 151 18.95 18.39 -5.18
CA ALA A 151 20.01 17.39 -5.11
C ALA A 151 20.39 16.81 -6.48
N VAL A 152 19.51 16.86 -7.48
CA VAL A 152 19.82 16.37 -8.83
C VAL A 152 20.83 17.30 -9.53
N PRO A 153 21.76 16.76 -10.35
CA PRO A 153 22.65 17.61 -11.15
C PRO A 153 21.86 18.53 -12.09
N ALA A 154 22.40 19.72 -12.37
CA ALA A 154 21.73 20.73 -13.21
C ALA A 154 21.32 20.18 -14.60
N GLU A 155 22.14 19.31 -15.20
CA GLU A 155 21.82 18.63 -16.45
C GLU A 155 20.54 17.78 -16.33
N MET A 156 20.46 16.93 -15.29
CA MET A 156 19.28 16.11 -15.01
C MET A 156 18.06 16.99 -14.70
N GLY A 157 18.23 18.03 -13.87
CA GLY A 157 17.15 18.96 -13.52
C GLY A 157 16.56 19.67 -14.75
N SER A 158 17.40 20.07 -15.71
CA SER A 158 16.96 20.68 -16.97
C SER A 158 16.09 19.73 -17.79
N VAL A 159 16.47 18.45 -17.89
CA VAL A 159 15.66 17.44 -18.58
C VAL A 159 14.35 17.18 -17.85
N LEU A 160 14.35 17.08 -16.52
CA LEU A 160 13.16 16.76 -15.72
C LEU A 160 12.12 17.89 -15.71
N THR A 161 12.57 19.14 -15.65
CA THR A 161 11.71 20.35 -15.63
C THR A 161 11.21 20.78 -17.01
N GLY A 162 11.63 20.11 -18.07
CA GLY A 162 11.18 20.38 -19.42
C GLY A 162 12.02 21.36 -20.24
N ALA A 163 13.06 21.95 -19.64
CA ALA A 163 13.95 22.90 -20.32
C ALA A 163 14.93 22.23 -21.30
N GLY A 164 15.32 20.97 -21.06
CA GLY A 164 16.26 20.21 -21.89
C GLY A 164 15.61 19.18 -22.82
N ALA A 165 16.34 18.73 -23.85
CA ALA A 165 15.96 17.56 -24.65
C ALA A 165 16.34 16.25 -23.92
N TYR A 166 15.83 15.09 -24.36
CA TYR A 166 16.25 13.79 -23.82
C TYR A 166 17.63 13.40 -24.37
N PRO A 167 18.70 13.35 -23.55
CA PRO A 167 19.96 12.79 -23.99
C PRO A 167 19.86 11.26 -24.09
N LYS A 168 20.66 10.66 -24.98
CA LYS A 168 20.68 9.21 -25.21
C LYS A 168 21.40 8.41 -24.13
N GLU A 169 22.08 9.09 -23.22
CA GLU A 169 22.81 8.52 -22.08
C GLU A 169 22.51 9.32 -20.81
N PRO A 170 22.73 8.75 -19.62
CA PRO A 170 22.73 9.51 -18.37
C PRO A 170 23.72 10.69 -18.38
N PRO A 171 23.53 11.69 -17.49
CA PRO A 171 24.50 12.79 -17.33
C PRO A 171 25.92 12.27 -17.17
N LEU A 172 26.89 12.87 -17.86
CA LEU A 172 28.28 12.36 -17.90
C LEU A 172 28.93 12.25 -16.52
N ALA A 173 28.46 13.03 -15.54
CA ALA A 173 28.95 13.03 -14.17
C ALA A 173 28.36 11.89 -13.30
N LEU A 174 27.40 11.11 -13.81
CA LEU A 174 26.74 10.03 -13.09
C LEU A 174 27.03 8.68 -13.74
N SER A 175 27.24 7.65 -12.91
CA SER A 175 27.10 6.27 -13.36
C SER A 175 25.63 5.90 -13.57
N ASP A 176 25.38 4.80 -14.29
CA ASP A 176 24.03 4.23 -14.44
C ASP A 176 23.33 4.04 -13.08
N GLU A 177 24.04 3.56 -12.06
CA GLU A 177 23.44 3.32 -10.75
C GLU A 177 23.11 4.64 -10.03
N GLN A 178 23.98 5.64 -10.10
CA GLN A 178 23.70 6.95 -9.49
C GLN A 178 22.51 7.65 -10.20
N PHE A 179 22.44 7.52 -11.52
CA PHE A 179 21.29 7.99 -12.29
C PHE A 179 20.01 7.26 -11.87
N LEU A 180 20.05 5.92 -11.81
CA LEU A 180 18.91 5.10 -11.40
C LEU A 180 18.49 5.38 -9.95
N GLU A 181 19.40 5.66 -9.04
CA GLU A 181 19.07 6.04 -7.66
C GLU A 181 18.21 7.32 -7.62
N LEU A 182 18.64 8.37 -8.32
CA LEU A 182 17.88 9.63 -8.41
C LEU A 182 16.55 9.43 -9.15
N ALA A 183 16.55 8.65 -10.24
CA ALA A 183 15.36 8.36 -11.02
C ALA A 183 14.33 7.56 -10.20
N ARG A 184 14.75 6.56 -9.41
CA ARG A 184 13.88 5.81 -8.49
C ARG A 184 13.33 6.69 -7.36
N ARG A 185 14.11 7.65 -6.86
CA ARG A 185 13.62 8.62 -5.86
C ARG A 185 12.51 9.51 -6.46
N LEU A 186 12.70 9.99 -7.69
CA LEU A 186 11.66 10.76 -8.38
C LEU A 186 10.43 9.90 -8.68
N ASP A 187 10.63 8.64 -9.10
CA ASP A 187 9.55 7.69 -9.36
C ASP A 187 8.68 7.46 -8.12
N LYS A 188 9.29 7.28 -6.94
CA LYS A 188 8.56 7.17 -5.66
C LYS A 188 7.74 8.42 -5.32
N ILE A 189 8.30 9.61 -5.58
CA ILE A 189 7.61 10.89 -5.35
C ILE A 189 6.44 11.04 -6.34
N TYR A 190 6.66 10.70 -7.61
CA TYR A 190 5.62 10.67 -8.64
C TYR A 190 4.49 9.71 -8.30
N SER A 191 4.79 8.50 -7.84
CA SER A 191 3.79 7.53 -7.41
C SER A 191 3.00 8.04 -6.21
N SER A 192 3.67 8.66 -5.23
CA SER A 192 3.01 9.28 -4.07
C SER A 192 2.08 10.43 -4.47
N ALA A 193 2.50 11.27 -5.42
CA ALA A 193 1.69 12.37 -5.97
C ALA A 193 0.47 11.83 -6.71
N SER A 194 0.69 10.85 -7.59
CA SER A 194 -0.37 10.24 -8.40
C SER A 194 -1.42 9.60 -7.51
N ARG A 195 -0.97 8.84 -6.51
CA ARG A 195 -1.84 8.18 -5.54
C ARG A 195 -2.66 9.19 -4.74
N TRP A 196 -2.04 10.24 -4.20
CA TRP A 196 -2.76 11.30 -3.49
C TRP A 196 -3.88 11.91 -4.34
N LEU A 197 -3.62 12.21 -5.62
CA LEU A 197 -4.64 12.79 -6.52
C LEU A 197 -5.81 11.83 -6.81
N LEU A 198 -5.57 10.52 -6.75
CA LEU A 198 -6.63 9.50 -6.86
C LEU A 198 -7.46 9.41 -5.57
N GLU A 199 -6.83 9.57 -4.41
CA GLU A 199 -7.43 9.36 -3.08
C GLU A 199 -8.12 10.62 -2.52
N GLU A 200 -7.60 11.81 -2.81
CA GLU A 200 -8.03 13.09 -2.25
C GLU A 200 -9.53 13.37 -2.39
N PRO A 201 -10.20 13.05 -3.52
CA PRO A 201 -11.65 13.22 -3.62
C PRO A 201 -12.46 12.33 -2.66
N PHE A 202 -11.83 11.33 -2.07
CA PHE A 202 -12.46 10.27 -1.27
C PHE A 202 -11.90 10.18 0.16
N LEU A 203 -11.22 11.23 0.67
CA LEU A 203 -10.63 11.21 2.02
C LEU A 203 -11.63 10.84 3.12
N TRP A 204 -12.90 11.21 2.99
CA TRP A 204 -13.96 10.85 3.94
C TRP A 204 -14.17 9.32 4.04
N ARG A 205 -14.03 8.59 2.92
CA ARG A 205 -14.13 7.13 2.89
C ARG A 205 -12.88 6.53 3.52
N TYR A 206 -11.71 7.01 3.15
CA TYR A 206 -10.44 6.55 3.74
C TYR A 206 -10.39 6.84 5.24
N GLN A 207 -10.95 7.95 5.70
CA GLN A 207 -11.13 8.23 7.12
C GLN A 207 -12.04 7.19 7.79
N ALA A 208 -13.15 6.82 7.15
CA ALA A 208 -14.03 5.77 7.64
C ALA A 208 -13.33 4.40 7.68
N LEU A 209 -12.20 4.18 6.99
CA LEU A 209 -11.39 2.96 7.10
C LEU A 209 -10.45 2.95 8.31
N ALA A 210 -10.33 4.04 9.08
CA ALA A 210 -9.48 4.10 10.26
C ALA A 210 -9.85 3.06 11.35
N TRP A 211 -11.08 2.53 11.37
CA TRP A 211 -11.43 1.42 12.27
C TRP A 211 -10.68 0.13 11.93
N LYS A 212 -10.08 0.00 10.74
CA LYS A 212 -9.22 -1.12 10.38
C LYS A 212 -7.74 -0.85 10.70
N ASP A 213 -7.37 0.28 11.31
CA ASP A 213 -6.02 0.49 11.83
C ASP A 213 -5.77 -0.47 13.00
N VAL A 214 -5.02 -1.53 12.72
CA VAL A 214 -4.71 -2.62 13.66
C VAL A 214 -3.39 -2.41 14.41
N ARG A 215 -2.70 -1.27 14.22
CA ARG A 215 -1.41 -1.00 14.91
C ARG A 215 -1.54 -1.09 16.42
N GLY A 216 -2.67 -0.62 16.98
CA GLY A 216 -2.96 -0.73 18.41
C GLY A 216 -2.91 -2.19 18.89
N PHE A 217 -3.59 -3.10 18.19
CA PHE A 217 -3.53 -4.53 18.49
C PHE A 217 -2.13 -5.12 18.27
N TYR A 218 -1.53 -4.86 17.10
CA TYR A 218 -0.23 -5.39 16.69
C TYR A 218 0.87 -5.14 17.73
N PHE A 219 0.95 -3.91 18.23
CA PHE A 219 1.97 -3.51 19.17
C PHE A 219 1.69 -3.98 20.60
N LEU A 220 0.41 -3.99 21.03
CA LEU A 220 0.04 -4.51 22.34
C LEU A 220 0.32 -6.01 22.43
N SER A 221 -0.01 -6.80 21.40
CA SER A 221 0.23 -8.25 21.40
C SER A 221 1.71 -8.65 21.48
N ARG A 222 2.63 -7.69 21.22
CA ARG A 222 4.10 -7.86 21.31
C ARG A 222 4.71 -7.17 22.52
N THR A 223 3.89 -6.52 23.35
CA THR A 223 4.38 -5.84 24.54
C THR A 223 4.65 -6.85 25.65
N LEU A 224 5.92 -6.99 26.04
CA LEU A 224 6.29 -7.82 27.18
C LEU A 224 5.62 -7.34 28.47
N GLU A 225 5.16 -8.29 29.28
CA GLU A 225 4.48 -8.04 30.56
C GLU A 225 3.29 -7.08 30.44
N LEU A 226 2.53 -7.14 29.33
CA LEU A 226 1.44 -6.20 29.05
C LEU A 226 0.42 -6.14 30.20
N GLU A 227 -0.08 -7.29 30.68
CA GLU A 227 -1.09 -7.31 31.75
C GLU A 227 -0.59 -6.63 33.04
N SER A 228 0.67 -6.87 33.41
CA SER A 228 1.31 -6.22 34.55
C SER A 228 1.40 -4.70 34.34
N LYS A 229 1.87 -4.25 33.17
CA LYS A 229 1.91 -2.82 32.82
C LYS A 229 0.53 -2.16 32.85
N LEU A 230 -0.50 -2.85 32.38
CA LEU A 230 -1.87 -2.33 32.37
C LEU A 230 -2.49 -2.29 33.78
N THR A 231 -2.16 -3.25 34.63
CA THR A 231 -2.56 -3.28 36.05
C THR A 231 -1.91 -2.14 36.83
N HIS A 232 -0.61 -1.91 36.59
CA HIS A 232 0.19 -0.85 37.21
C HIS A 232 0.31 0.41 36.34
N TYR A 233 -0.69 0.69 35.52
CA TYR A 233 -0.64 1.75 34.50
C TYR A 233 -0.29 3.13 35.09
N ARG A 234 -0.76 3.44 36.30
CA ARG A 234 -0.50 4.74 36.94
C ARG A 234 0.96 4.92 37.36
N ASP A 235 1.67 3.84 37.61
CA ASP A 235 3.06 3.82 38.09
C ASP A 235 4.08 3.94 36.94
N LEU A 236 3.61 3.75 35.70
CA LEU A 236 4.41 3.97 34.50
C LEU A 236 4.76 5.46 34.31
N ASP A 237 5.89 5.72 33.66
CA ASP A 237 6.26 7.08 33.27
C ASP A 237 5.27 7.69 32.25
N SER A 238 5.36 8.99 32.04
CA SER A 238 4.43 9.71 31.16
C SER A 238 4.48 9.24 29.71
N GLU A 239 5.64 8.82 29.21
CA GLU A 239 5.82 8.37 27.83
C GLU A 239 5.16 7.01 27.63
N ALA A 240 5.45 6.05 28.51
CA ALA A 240 4.85 4.72 28.51
C ALA A 240 3.32 4.77 28.67
N ARG A 241 2.80 5.67 29.52
CA ARG A 241 1.35 5.89 29.64
C ARG A 241 0.76 6.45 28.35
N ALA A 242 1.38 7.45 27.74
CA ALA A 242 0.89 8.06 26.50
C ALA A 242 0.89 7.05 25.34
N ASP A 243 1.95 6.25 25.21
CA ASP A 243 2.07 5.18 24.20
C ASP A 243 0.98 4.11 24.40
N LEU A 244 0.84 3.56 25.61
CA LEU A 244 -0.19 2.55 25.90
C LEU A 244 -1.60 3.09 25.69
N LYS A 245 -1.90 4.32 26.14
CA LYS A 245 -3.19 4.98 25.88
C LYS A 245 -3.48 5.04 24.38
N THR A 246 -2.50 5.46 23.58
CA THR A 246 -2.66 5.58 22.13
C THR A 246 -3.01 4.23 21.50
N ARG A 247 -2.29 3.16 21.87
CA ARG A 247 -2.53 1.80 21.35
C ARG A 247 -3.87 1.21 21.81
N LEU A 248 -4.25 1.43 23.07
CA LEU A 248 -5.52 0.97 23.62
C LEU A 248 -6.70 1.67 22.94
N VAL A 249 -6.64 2.99 22.80
CA VAL A 249 -7.64 3.74 22.03
C VAL A 249 -7.72 3.21 20.59
N GLY A 250 -6.60 2.88 19.96
CA GLY A 250 -6.56 2.18 18.67
C GLY A 250 -7.35 0.87 18.64
N GLN A 251 -7.19 -0.01 19.63
CA GLN A 251 -8.01 -1.23 19.74
C GLN A 251 -9.51 -0.94 19.87
N CYS A 252 -9.88 0.12 20.58
CA CYS A 252 -11.28 0.55 20.69
C CYS A 252 -11.84 1.01 19.34
N LEU A 253 -11.05 1.70 18.51
CA LEU A 253 -11.47 2.07 17.15
C LEU A 253 -11.81 0.83 16.31
N ASN A 254 -11.15 -0.31 16.52
CA ASN A 254 -11.48 -1.56 15.83
C ASN A 254 -12.88 -2.10 16.17
N ALA A 255 -13.51 -1.62 17.23
CA ALA A 255 -14.91 -1.87 17.54
C ALA A 255 -15.88 -0.92 16.79
N ARG A 256 -15.38 -0.13 15.83
CA ARG A 256 -16.11 0.93 15.09
C ARG A 256 -16.63 2.07 15.97
N GLU A 257 -16.01 2.24 17.13
CA GLU A 257 -16.26 3.38 18.00
C GLU A 257 -15.51 4.61 17.46
N GLY A 258 -16.09 5.80 17.64
CA GLY A 258 -15.40 7.06 17.33
C GLY A 258 -14.22 7.32 18.28
N ARG A 259 -13.22 8.08 17.82
CA ARG A 259 -12.04 8.44 18.63
C ARG A 259 -12.39 9.14 19.94
N VAL A 260 -13.30 10.10 19.90
CA VAL A 260 -13.75 10.84 21.10
C VAL A 260 -14.44 9.90 22.10
N PRO A 261 -15.45 9.08 21.72
CA PRO A 261 -15.98 8.01 22.57
C PRO A 261 -14.91 7.10 23.16
N CYS A 262 -13.96 6.60 22.37
CA CYS A 262 -12.89 5.73 22.85
C CYS A 262 -12.00 6.40 23.91
N GLN A 263 -11.61 7.65 23.69
CA GLN A 263 -10.82 8.42 24.66
C GLN A 263 -11.59 8.67 25.97
N LYS A 264 -12.89 8.93 25.86
CA LYS A 264 -13.78 9.06 27.02
C LYS A 264 -13.87 7.74 27.79
N HIS A 265 -14.18 6.64 27.11
CA HIS A 265 -14.28 5.31 27.72
C HIS A 265 -12.98 4.89 28.40
N PHE A 266 -11.84 5.20 27.78
CA PHE A 266 -10.53 4.95 28.38
C PHE A 266 -10.36 5.71 29.70
N SER A 267 -10.70 7.00 29.69
CA SER A 267 -10.59 7.86 30.87
C SER A 267 -11.55 7.42 31.99
N ASP A 268 -12.79 7.07 31.63
CA ASP A 268 -13.80 6.56 32.57
C ASP A 268 -13.36 5.22 33.18
N SER A 269 -12.84 4.29 32.37
CA SER A 269 -12.31 2.99 32.84
C SER A 269 -11.16 3.18 33.81
N LEU A 270 -10.22 4.09 33.51
CA LEU A 270 -9.08 4.37 34.37
C LEU A 270 -9.47 5.06 35.68
N ALA A 271 -10.51 5.90 35.65
CA ALA A 271 -11.06 6.55 36.84
C ALA A 271 -11.76 5.55 37.76
N LYS A 272 -12.54 4.62 37.18
CA LYS A 272 -13.33 3.62 37.92
C LYS A 272 -12.48 2.49 38.50
N GLU A 273 -11.65 1.86 37.68
CA GLU A 273 -10.94 0.62 38.04
C GLU A 273 -9.51 0.90 38.57
N GLY A 274 -9.03 2.13 38.43
CA GLY A 274 -7.67 2.51 38.84
C GLY A 274 -6.56 2.05 37.89
N ASN A 275 -6.88 1.23 36.89
CA ASN A 275 -5.94 0.63 35.95
C ASN A 275 -6.51 0.58 34.51
N ALA A 276 -5.67 0.18 33.54
CA ALA A 276 -6.04 0.12 32.11
C ALA A 276 -6.41 -1.29 31.62
N LEU A 277 -6.34 -2.31 32.48
CA LEU A 277 -6.53 -3.72 32.10
C LEU A 277 -7.99 -4.01 31.69
N ALA A 278 -8.97 -3.46 32.41
CA ALA A 278 -10.39 -3.65 32.08
C ALA A 278 -10.74 -3.11 30.67
N PHE A 279 -10.17 -1.96 30.30
CA PHE A 279 -10.35 -1.39 28.97
C PHE A 279 -9.74 -2.28 27.88
N TYR A 280 -8.53 -2.81 28.10
CA TYR A 280 -7.90 -3.76 27.18
C TYR A 280 -8.76 -5.00 26.98
N GLN A 281 -9.21 -5.64 28.07
CA GLN A 281 -10.02 -6.86 28.00
C GLN A 281 -11.34 -6.65 27.24
N LEU A 282 -11.94 -5.46 27.35
CA LEU A 282 -13.18 -5.11 26.64
C LEU A 282 -13.02 -5.07 25.11
N TYR A 283 -11.88 -4.58 24.61
CA TYR A 283 -11.67 -4.31 23.18
C TYR A 283 -10.73 -5.29 22.48
N HIS A 284 -9.91 -6.03 23.23
CA HIS A 284 -8.86 -6.91 22.68
C HIS A 284 -9.40 -7.92 21.66
N LEU A 285 -10.45 -8.68 21.99
CA LEU A 285 -11.00 -9.70 21.10
C LEU A 285 -11.59 -9.10 19.81
N LYS A 286 -12.16 -7.89 19.87
CA LYS A 286 -12.67 -7.19 18.68
C LYS A 286 -11.51 -6.77 17.78
N ALA A 287 -10.47 -6.18 18.37
CA ALA A 287 -9.28 -5.77 17.63
C ALA A 287 -8.52 -6.97 17.01
N GLN A 288 -8.45 -8.09 17.74
CA GLN A 288 -7.93 -9.36 17.22
C GLN A 288 -8.73 -9.84 16.01
N ALA A 289 -10.06 -9.86 16.10
CA ALA A 289 -10.90 -10.30 14.99
C ALA A 289 -10.70 -9.42 13.73
N VAL A 290 -10.49 -8.12 13.88
CA VAL A 290 -10.14 -7.24 12.75
C VAL A 290 -8.77 -7.59 12.17
N PHE A 291 -7.75 -7.81 13.01
CA PHE A 291 -6.42 -8.24 12.56
C PHE A 291 -6.46 -9.58 11.82
N ASP A 292 -7.15 -10.58 12.38
CA ASP A 292 -7.28 -11.91 11.78
C ASP A 292 -8.05 -11.85 10.45
N SER A 293 -8.96 -10.88 10.29
CA SER A 293 -9.75 -10.72 9.05
C SER A 293 -8.94 -10.40 7.79
N PHE A 294 -7.66 -10.02 7.94
CA PHE A 294 -6.69 -9.82 6.86
C PHE A 294 -6.00 -11.12 6.42
N PHE A 295 -6.18 -12.23 7.14
CA PHE A 295 -5.46 -13.49 6.88
C PHE A 295 -6.38 -14.69 6.66
N ILE A 296 -7.69 -14.53 6.87
CA ILE A 296 -8.68 -15.60 6.71
C ILE A 296 -9.32 -15.55 5.32
N ILE A 297 -9.46 -16.72 4.70
CA ILE A 297 -10.13 -16.89 3.42
C ILE A 297 -11.61 -16.55 3.55
N LYS A 298 -12.10 -15.75 2.59
CA LYS A 298 -13.51 -15.37 2.43
C LYS A 298 -14.02 -15.94 1.11
N ASN A 299 -15.30 -16.29 1.07
CA ASN A 299 -15.96 -16.88 -0.11
C ASN A 299 -15.19 -18.09 -0.68
N PRO A 300 -14.97 -19.15 0.12
CA PRO A 300 -14.18 -20.28 -0.33
C PRO A 300 -14.83 -20.97 -1.53
N ARG A 301 -14.02 -21.21 -2.54
CA ARG A 301 -14.36 -22.03 -3.71
C ARG A 301 -14.82 -23.44 -3.34
N LYS A 302 -15.66 -24.04 -4.18
CA LYS A 302 -16.18 -25.42 -3.97
C LYS A 302 -15.65 -26.44 -4.98
N ASP A 303 -14.95 -25.97 -6.01
CA ASP A 303 -14.44 -26.75 -7.14
C ASP A 303 -12.98 -27.18 -6.96
N THR A 304 -12.45 -27.07 -5.73
CA THR A 304 -11.09 -27.46 -5.38
C THR A 304 -11.05 -28.86 -4.80
N ASN A 305 -9.92 -29.56 -4.98
CA ASN A 305 -9.69 -30.87 -4.38
C ASN A 305 -8.40 -30.87 -3.54
N TRP A 306 -8.47 -31.33 -2.30
CA TRP A 306 -7.29 -31.51 -1.45
C TRP A 306 -7.01 -33.00 -1.26
N ASP A 307 -5.91 -33.47 -1.83
CA ASP A 307 -5.41 -34.81 -1.59
C ASP A 307 -4.34 -34.77 -0.47
N GLY A 308 -4.80 -35.01 0.76
CA GLY A 308 -3.93 -35.13 1.93
C GLY A 308 -3.30 -36.51 2.10
N THR A 309 -3.61 -37.47 1.22
CA THR A 309 -3.07 -38.84 1.28
C THR A 309 -1.82 -39.02 0.44
N SER A 310 -1.61 -38.16 -0.56
CA SER A 310 -0.40 -38.10 -1.35
C SER A 310 0.77 -37.50 -0.55
N ALA A 311 1.99 -37.93 -0.90
CA ALA A 311 3.23 -37.33 -0.43
C ALA A 311 4.04 -36.90 -1.66
N PRO A 312 4.09 -35.60 -2.01
CA PRO A 312 3.54 -34.45 -1.27
C PRO A 312 2.00 -34.36 -1.29
N GLU A 313 1.40 -33.68 -0.30
CA GLU A 313 -0.01 -33.28 -0.29
C GLU A 313 -0.29 -32.39 -1.52
N ILE A 314 -1.42 -32.59 -2.21
CA ILE A 314 -1.73 -31.87 -3.45
C ILE A 314 -3.06 -31.12 -3.31
N PHE A 315 -3.01 -29.79 -3.45
CA PHE A 315 -4.21 -28.98 -3.64
C PHE A 315 -4.42 -28.71 -5.13
N THR A 316 -5.49 -29.26 -5.70
CA THR A 316 -5.84 -29.13 -7.12
C THR A 316 -6.96 -28.11 -7.31
N LEU A 317 -6.77 -27.19 -8.24
CA LEU A 317 -7.77 -26.19 -8.63
C LEU A 317 -7.95 -26.19 -10.16
N PRO A 318 -9.18 -26.26 -10.70
CA PRO A 318 -9.40 -26.14 -12.13
C PRO A 318 -9.06 -24.74 -12.62
N PHE A 319 -8.37 -24.60 -13.74
CA PHE A 319 -8.00 -23.30 -14.32
C PHE A 319 -8.16 -23.37 -15.83
N LEU A 320 -8.59 -22.29 -16.48
CA LEU A 320 -8.71 -22.26 -17.93
C LEU A 320 -7.32 -22.18 -18.56
N LYS A 321 -7.05 -23.04 -19.54
CA LYS A 321 -5.79 -23.04 -20.28
C LYS A 321 -5.54 -21.69 -20.93
N GLY A 322 -4.29 -21.22 -20.89
CA GLY A 322 -3.91 -19.97 -21.52
C GLY A 322 -4.09 -20.00 -23.03
N GLU A 323 -4.54 -18.89 -23.62
CA GLU A 323 -4.78 -18.75 -25.06
C GLU A 323 -3.53 -19.00 -25.91
N THR A 324 -2.35 -18.78 -25.33
CA THR A 324 -1.06 -19.03 -25.96
C THR A 324 -0.14 -19.84 -25.03
N SER A 325 0.89 -20.47 -25.60
CA SER A 325 1.91 -21.16 -24.81
C SER A 325 2.65 -20.22 -23.85
N ALA A 326 2.86 -18.96 -24.25
CA ALA A 326 3.50 -17.95 -23.40
C ALA A 326 2.64 -17.64 -22.16
N VAL A 327 1.33 -17.46 -22.33
CA VAL A 327 0.38 -17.26 -21.23
C VAL A 327 0.30 -18.52 -20.36
N GLN A 328 0.28 -19.70 -20.97
CA GLN A 328 0.27 -20.97 -20.25
C GLN A 328 1.53 -21.14 -19.37
N THR A 329 2.72 -20.85 -19.90
CA THR A 329 3.98 -20.86 -19.14
C THR A 329 3.98 -19.81 -18.04
N PHE A 330 3.40 -18.63 -18.30
CA PHE A 330 3.24 -17.60 -17.29
C PHE A 330 2.34 -18.04 -16.13
N LEU A 331 1.24 -18.76 -16.40
CA LEU A 331 0.34 -19.28 -15.35
C LEU A 331 1.00 -20.34 -14.45
N LEU A 332 1.93 -21.14 -14.97
CA LEU A 332 2.70 -22.08 -14.15
C LEU A 332 3.51 -21.38 -13.05
N ASN A 333 3.75 -20.08 -13.19
CA ASN A 333 4.41 -19.30 -12.18
C ASN A 333 3.63 -19.22 -10.85
N ILE A 334 2.32 -19.44 -10.87
CA ILE A 334 1.49 -19.58 -9.67
C ILE A 334 1.91 -20.85 -8.92
N GLU A 335 1.95 -22.01 -9.59
CA GLU A 335 2.34 -23.28 -8.97
C GLU A 335 3.77 -23.27 -8.43
N ASP A 336 4.68 -22.52 -9.05
CA ASP A 336 6.06 -22.39 -8.60
C ASP A 336 6.19 -21.65 -7.25
N GLU A 337 5.34 -20.66 -7.00
CA GLU A 337 5.34 -19.90 -5.74
C GLU A 337 4.50 -20.58 -4.66
N TRP A 338 3.33 -21.12 -5.00
CA TRP A 338 2.37 -21.68 -4.05
C TRP A 338 2.77 -23.11 -3.63
N ARG A 339 3.85 -23.21 -2.84
CA ARG A 339 4.43 -24.45 -2.32
C ARG A 339 4.85 -24.28 -0.87
N TRP A 340 4.71 -25.35 -0.06
CA TRP A 340 5.14 -25.33 1.34
C TRP A 340 5.54 -26.71 1.82
N VAL A 341 6.82 -26.90 2.16
CA VAL A 341 7.37 -28.18 2.63
C VAL A 341 6.95 -29.34 1.72
N ASN A 342 6.01 -30.19 2.16
CA ASN A 342 5.49 -31.35 1.43
C ASN A 342 4.09 -31.10 0.86
N TRP A 343 3.76 -29.85 0.52
CA TRP A 343 2.48 -29.46 -0.08
C TRP A 343 2.71 -28.64 -1.35
N HIS A 344 1.90 -28.90 -2.38
CA HIS A 344 1.91 -28.14 -3.63
C HIS A 344 0.51 -27.81 -4.14
N LEU A 345 0.38 -26.62 -4.71
CA LEU A 345 -0.69 -26.29 -5.64
C LEU A 345 -0.47 -26.97 -7.01
N ARG A 346 -1.54 -27.48 -7.61
CA ARG A 346 -1.61 -27.91 -9.00
C ARG A 346 -2.81 -27.28 -9.71
N LEU A 347 -2.57 -26.62 -10.83
CA LEU A 347 -3.61 -26.10 -11.71
C LEU A 347 -3.99 -27.18 -12.72
N ASN A 348 -5.26 -27.57 -12.72
CA ASN A 348 -5.80 -28.50 -13.69
C ASN A 348 -6.33 -27.73 -14.90
N PHE A 349 -5.49 -27.57 -15.92
CA PHE A 349 -5.80 -26.77 -17.10
C PHE A 349 -6.85 -27.42 -17.99
N ALA A 350 -8.02 -26.80 -18.12
CA ALA A 350 -9.11 -27.22 -19.01
C ALA A 350 -9.09 -26.44 -20.34
N ASP A 351 -9.41 -27.10 -21.46
CA ASP A 351 -9.41 -26.46 -22.80
C ASP A 351 -10.64 -25.56 -23.02
N LEU A 352 -11.79 -25.88 -22.43
CA LEU A 352 -13.01 -25.06 -22.48
C LEU A 352 -13.74 -25.14 -21.15
N PRO A 353 -14.40 -24.06 -20.70
CA PRO A 353 -15.38 -24.19 -19.64
C PRO A 353 -16.49 -25.12 -20.14
N PRO A 354 -16.93 -26.12 -19.35
CA PRO A 354 -18.18 -26.82 -19.64
C PRO A 354 -19.28 -25.79 -19.95
N LEU A 355 -20.18 -26.07 -20.90
CA LEU A 355 -21.31 -25.17 -21.18
C LEU A 355 -22.04 -24.83 -19.86
N GLY A 356 -22.03 -23.55 -19.46
CA GLY A 356 -22.57 -23.07 -18.19
C GLY A 356 -21.57 -22.93 -17.02
N ALA A 357 -20.29 -23.22 -17.23
CA ALA A 357 -19.22 -23.07 -16.24
C ALA A 357 -18.53 -21.69 -16.34
N GLU A 358 -19.29 -20.62 -16.10
CA GLU A 358 -18.72 -19.31 -15.72
C GLU A 358 -17.87 -19.38 -14.43
N SER A 359 -17.78 -20.57 -13.83
CA SER A 359 -17.14 -20.87 -12.56
C SER A 359 -15.64 -21.19 -12.65
N ILE A 360 -15.02 -21.40 -13.82
CA ILE A 360 -13.60 -21.78 -13.86
C ILE A 360 -12.71 -20.52 -13.84
N PRO A 361 -11.72 -20.44 -12.93
CA PRO A 361 -10.73 -19.39 -12.91
C PRO A 361 -9.96 -19.25 -14.22
N HIS A 362 -9.81 -18.03 -14.71
CA HIS A 362 -9.18 -17.73 -15.98
C HIS A 362 -8.49 -16.36 -15.94
N LEU A 363 -7.58 -16.14 -16.90
CA LEU A 363 -6.83 -14.91 -17.06
C LEU A 363 -7.35 -14.14 -18.28
N THR A 364 -7.61 -12.86 -18.11
CA THR A 364 -7.98 -11.90 -19.16
C THR A 364 -6.96 -10.77 -19.20
N PHE A 365 -6.68 -10.27 -20.41
CA PHE A 365 -5.76 -9.15 -20.60
C PHE A 365 -6.53 -7.93 -21.08
N GLN A 366 -6.34 -6.80 -20.40
CA GLN A 366 -6.94 -5.52 -20.74
C GLN A 366 -5.86 -4.43 -20.73
N PRO A 367 -5.69 -3.66 -21.82
CA PRO A 367 -4.69 -2.60 -21.86
C PRO A 367 -4.88 -1.57 -20.75
N GLY A 368 -3.82 -1.34 -19.96
CA GLY A 368 -3.77 -0.36 -18.89
C GLY A 368 -4.60 -0.71 -17.64
N ALA A 369 -5.14 -1.92 -17.55
CA ALA A 369 -5.86 -2.36 -16.36
C ALA A 369 -4.91 -2.57 -15.18
N THR A 370 -5.26 -2.08 -13.99
CA THR A 370 -4.64 -2.62 -12.76
C THR A 370 -5.16 -4.04 -12.60
N ALA A 371 -4.24 -4.94 -12.27
CA ALA A 371 -4.61 -6.30 -12.02
C ALA A 371 -5.62 -6.39 -10.87
N HIS A 372 -6.57 -7.30 -11.00
CA HIS A 372 -7.57 -7.55 -10.00
C HIS A 372 -8.23 -8.90 -10.28
N VAL A 373 -8.87 -9.46 -9.26
CA VAL A 373 -9.91 -10.48 -9.40
C VAL A 373 -11.27 -9.83 -9.36
N ASN A 374 -12.26 -10.37 -10.07
CA ASN A 374 -13.66 -9.94 -10.00
C ASN A 374 -14.35 -10.29 -8.67
N GLY A 375 -13.68 -10.01 -7.54
CA GLY A 375 -14.10 -10.30 -6.17
C GLY A 375 -13.31 -11.44 -5.51
N LEU A 376 -13.29 -11.47 -4.17
CA LEU A 376 -12.71 -12.58 -3.41
C LEU A 376 -13.47 -13.88 -3.69
N GLY A 377 -12.73 -14.93 -4.06
CA GLY A 377 -13.29 -16.18 -4.56
C GLY A 377 -13.75 -16.12 -6.02
N GLY A 378 -13.45 -15.02 -6.73
CA GLY A 378 -13.82 -14.80 -8.11
C GLY A 378 -13.10 -15.71 -9.11
N ASN A 379 -13.49 -15.60 -10.38
CA ASN A 379 -13.02 -16.47 -11.47
C ASN A 379 -12.20 -15.73 -12.52
N GLN A 380 -12.30 -14.40 -12.60
CA GLN A 380 -11.59 -13.65 -13.63
C GLN A 380 -10.45 -12.89 -12.98
N ILE A 381 -9.23 -13.27 -13.34
CA ILE A 381 -8.06 -12.44 -13.11
C ILE A 381 -7.92 -11.53 -14.33
N THR A 382 -7.93 -10.22 -14.13
CA THR A 382 -7.61 -9.24 -15.16
C THR A 382 -6.17 -8.79 -14.99
N MET A 383 -5.40 -8.65 -16.06
CA MET A 383 -4.04 -8.12 -16.05
C MET A 383 -3.80 -7.13 -17.20
N ASP A 384 -2.81 -6.24 -17.05
CA ASP A 384 -2.42 -5.31 -18.11
C ASP A 384 -1.81 -6.03 -19.32
N SER A 385 -2.43 -5.90 -20.49
CA SER A 385 -1.89 -6.45 -21.75
C SER A 385 -0.62 -5.75 -22.23
N ASN A 386 -0.35 -4.53 -21.78
CA ASN A 386 0.83 -3.75 -22.16
C ASN A 386 2.08 -4.17 -21.38
N ARG A 387 1.93 -5.02 -20.36
CA ARG A 387 3.01 -5.43 -19.48
C ARG A 387 3.63 -6.75 -19.96
N PRO A 388 4.97 -6.83 -20.10
CA PRO A 388 5.62 -8.09 -20.46
C PRO A 388 5.38 -9.16 -19.40
N LEU A 389 4.95 -10.36 -19.81
CA LEU A 389 4.76 -11.51 -18.90
C LEU A 389 6.04 -11.97 -18.20
N THR A 390 7.20 -11.59 -18.75
CA THR A 390 8.51 -11.86 -18.16
C THR A 390 8.89 -10.87 -17.05
N ASP A 391 8.18 -9.74 -16.93
CA ASP A 391 8.41 -8.76 -15.88
C ASP A 391 8.19 -9.41 -14.51
N TYR A 392 9.12 -9.16 -13.59
CA TYR A 392 9.05 -9.64 -12.22
C TYR A 392 7.74 -9.22 -11.56
N ALA A 393 7.31 -7.97 -11.73
CA ALA A 393 6.10 -7.50 -11.07
C ALA A 393 4.84 -8.09 -11.69
N ALA A 394 4.77 -8.31 -13.02
CA ALA A 394 3.67 -9.09 -13.62
C ALA A 394 3.59 -10.51 -13.03
N ARG A 395 4.74 -11.16 -12.88
CA ARG A 395 4.86 -12.51 -12.29
C ARG A 395 4.50 -12.55 -10.81
N TRP A 396 4.82 -11.53 -10.04
CA TRP A 396 4.36 -11.43 -8.66
C TRP A 396 2.85 -11.23 -8.62
N THR A 397 2.33 -10.27 -9.40
CA THR A 397 0.92 -9.90 -9.43
C THR A 397 0.03 -11.09 -9.71
N ILE A 398 0.33 -11.93 -10.71
CA ILE A 398 -0.50 -13.13 -10.98
C ILE A 398 -0.55 -14.10 -9.80
N ARG A 399 0.51 -14.21 -8.98
CA ARG A 399 0.53 -15.07 -7.78
C ARG A 399 -0.33 -14.48 -6.66
N HIS A 400 -0.32 -13.15 -6.54
CA HIS A 400 -1.12 -12.40 -5.58
C HIS A 400 -2.61 -12.44 -5.95
N GLU A 401 -2.95 -12.13 -7.20
CA GLU A 401 -4.33 -12.24 -7.70
C GLU A 401 -4.88 -13.67 -7.57
N PHE A 402 -4.03 -14.68 -7.79
CA PHE A 402 -4.44 -16.06 -7.53
C PHE A 402 -4.82 -16.30 -6.05
N GLY A 403 -4.19 -15.61 -5.11
CA GLY A 403 -4.59 -15.61 -3.71
C GLY A 403 -6.03 -15.15 -3.51
N HIS A 404 -6.46 -14.10 -4.21
CA HIS A 404 -7.85 -13.65 -4.21
C HIS A 404 -8.80 -14.65 -4.86
N VAL A 405 -8.36 -15.38 -5.91
CA VAL A 405 -9.14 -16.49 -6.50
C VAL A 405 -9.46 -17.56 -5.45
N VAL A 406 -8.50 -17.91 -4.60
CA VAL A 406 -8.71 -18.85 -3.47
C VAL A 406 -9.25 -18.16 -2.21
N GLY A 407 -9.64 -16.89 -2.32
CA GLY A 407 -10.39 -16.15 -1.31
C GLY A 407 -9.56 -15.47 -0.23
N PHE A 408 -8.22 -15.46 -0.31
CA PHE A 408 -7.42 -14.63 0.59
C PHE A 408 -7.70 -13.14 0.35
N PRO A 409 -7.98 -12.34 1.39
CA PRO A 409 -8.02 -10.90 1.27
C PRO A 409 -6.60 -10.33 1.17
N ASP A 410 -6.51 -9.06 0.79
CA ASP A 410 -5.31 -8.27 1.00
C ASP A 410 -4.97 -8.16 2.49
N CYS A 411 -3.67 -8.07 2.79
CA CYS A 411 -3.15 -7.84 4.14
C CYS A 411 -2.29 -6.58 4.28
N TYR A 412 -2.75 -5.50 3.66
CA TYR A 412 -2.33 -4.14 3.95
C TYR A 412 -3.51 -3.30 4.44
N GLN A 413 -3.21 -2.14 5.01
CA GLN A 413 -4.22 -1.20 5.48
C GLN A 413 -3.88 0.20 4.99
N GLU A 414 -4.89 0.86 4.44
CA GLU A 414 -4.82 2.25 4.03
C GLU A 414 -6.01 3.05 4.55
N PHE A 415 -5.73 4.23 5.11
CA PHE A 415 -6.75 5.12 5.64
C PHE A 415 -6.24 6.56 5.73
N TYR A 416 -7.17 7.51 5.90
CA TYR A 416 -6.84 8.91 6.13
C TYR A 416 -6.84 9.20 7.64
N ASP A 417 -5.71 9.66 8.16
CA ASP A 417 -5.58 10.11 9.54
C ASP A 417 -5.87 11.62 9.62
N GLU A 418 -7.01 11.98 10.20
CA GLU A 418 -7.44 13.38 10.35
C GLU A 418 -6.48 14.20 11.22
N ASP A 419 -5.85 13.60 12.23
CA ASP A 419 -4.93 14.32 13.12
C ASP A 419 -3.65 14.69 12.38
N GLN A 420 -3.20 13.82 11.47
CA GLN A 420 -2.00 14.05 10.63
C GLN A 420 -2.32 14.75 9.31
N GLN A 421 -3.59 14.84 8.94
CA GLN A 421 -4.06 15.27 7.62
C GLN A 421 -3.30 14.56 6.50
N ALA A 422 -3.17 13.24 6.61
CA ALA A 422 -2.36 12.44 5.71
C ALA A 422 -2.94 11.06 5.49
N MET A 423 -2.68 10.51 4.30
CA MET A 423 -2.88 9.10 4.00
C MET A 423 -1.80 8.29 4.70
N ILE A 424 -2.24 7.26 5.41
CA ILE A 424 -1.40 6.28 6.11
C ILE A 424 -1.61 4.94 5.42
N ASN A 425 -0.51 4.30 5.01
CA ASN A 425 -0.54 2.99 4.36
C ASN A 425 0.57 2.09 4.92
N TYR A 426 0.23 0.85 5.27
CA TYR A 426 1.21 -0.16 5.68
C TYR A 426 0.76 -1.59 5.38
N GLN A 427 1.74 -2.48 5.32
CA GLN A 427 1.63 -3.91 5.12
C GLN A 427 1.75 -4.61 6.47
N LEU A 428 0.84 -5.54 6.79
CA LEU A 428 0.82 -6.20 8.10
C LEU A 428 1.99 -7.19 8.27
N ASP A 429 2.46 -7.79 7.17
CA ASP A 429 3.64 -8.66 7.11
C ASP A 429 4.31 -8.50 5.74
N THR A 430 5.45 -7.81 5.68
CA THR A 430 6.15 -7.54 4.42
C THR A 430 6.72 -8.78 3.74
N THR A 431 6.74 -9.92 4.44
CA THR A 431 7.22 -11.21 3.92
C THR A 431 6.08 -12.11 3.44
N ASN A 432 4.82 -11.66 3.57
CA ASN A 432 3.63 -12.40 3.17
C ASN A 432 3.18 -12.02 1.74
N LEU A 433 2.93 -13.03 0.89
CA LEU A 433 2.53 -12.85 -0.51
C LEU A 433 1.28 -11.99 -0.73
N MET A 434 0.34 -12.01 0.22
CA MET A 434 -0.90 -11.23 0.15
C MET A 434 -0.76 -9.81 0.72
N CYS A 435 0.41 -9.47 1.26
CA CYS A 435 0.66 -8.17 1.88
C CYS A 435 1.62 -7.32 1.05
N SER A 436 2.54 -7.95 0.32
CA SER A 436 3.74 -7.29 -0.18
C SER A 436 4.32 -7.95 -1.44
N ARG A 437 4.86 -7.12 -2.33
CA ARG A 437 5.65 -7.49 -3.51
C ARG A 437 6.95 -8.22 -3.18
N GLN A 438 7.47 -8.01 -1.97
CA GLN A 438 8.59 -8.79 -1.44
C GLN A 438 8.14 -10.13 -0.83
N GLY A 439 6.84 -10.29 -0.63
CA GLY A 439 6.23 -11.41 0.05
C GLY A 439 6.34 -12.73 -0.70
N LYS A 440 6.22 -13.80 0.08
CA LYS A 440 6.26 -15.19 -0.37
C LYS A 440 5.13 -16.00 0.23
N PHE A 441 4.88 -17.17 -0.36
CA PHE A 441 4.04 -18.16 0.29
C PHE A 441 4.69 -18.55 1.65
N GLN A 442 3.86 -18.77 2.66
CA GLN A 442 4.27 -18.94 4.06
C GLN A 442 3.41 -20.01 4.72
N GLU A 443 3.85 -20.51 5.88
CA GLU A 443 3.10 -21.44 6.71
C GLU A 443 1.65 -21.01 6.96
N ARG A 444 1.43 -19.71 7.25
CA ARG A 444 0.09 -19.18 7.53
C ARG A 444 -0.87 -19.41 6.35
N HIS A 445 -0.41 -19.23 5.12
CA HIS A 445 -1.22 -19.49 3.94
C HIS A 445 -1.61 -20.97 3.86
N TYR A 446 -0.64 -21.87 4.07
CA TYR A 446 -0.89 -23.32 4.08
C TYR A 446 -1.89 -23.71 5.18
N VAL A 447 -1.70 -23.23 6.40
CA VAL A 447 -2.58 -23.54 7.53
C VAL A 447 -4.02 -23.09 7.24
N GLU A 448 -4.18 -21.89 6.69
CA GLU A 448 -5.50 -21.36 6.35
C GLU A 448 -6.14 -22.11 5.17
N LEU A 449 -5.38 -22.40 4.11
CA LEU A 449 -5.86 -23.23 3.01
C LEU A 449 -6.28 -24.62 3.50
N LYS A 450 -5.48 -25.26 4.37
CA LYS A 450 -5.81 -26.57 4.93
C LYS A 450 -7.04 -26.52 5.82
N ARG A 451 -7.21 -25.45 6.63
CA ARG A 451 -8.41 -25.24 7.45
C ARG A 451 -9.68 -25.16 6.61
N VAL A 452 -9.59 -24.54 5.42
CA VAL A 452 -10.75 -24.26 4.57
C VAL A 452 -11.02 -25.37 3.54
N TYR A 453 -9.97 -25.91 2.93
CA TYR A 453 -10.04 -26.84 1.81
C TYR A 453 -9.59 -28.26 2.13
N GLY A 454 -8.91 -28.48 3.27
CA GLY A 454 -8.29 -29.77 3.60
C GLY A 454 -9.26 -30.91 3.88
N GLY A 455 -10.53 -30.60 4.15
CA GLY A 455 -11.47 -31.56 4.73
C GLY A 455 -11.07 -31.94 6.17
N LEU A 456 -12.05 -32.12 7.05
CA LEU A 456 -11.83 -32.76 8.35
C LEU A 456 -12.02 -34.27 8.21
#